data_AF-A0A5N4C7U6-F1
#
_entry.id   AF-A0A5N4C7U6-F1
#
_cell.length_a   1.000
_cell.length_b   1.000
_cell.length_c   1.000
_cell.angle_alpha   90.00
_cell.angle_beta   90.00
_cell.angle_gamma   90.00
#
_symmetry.space_group_name_H-M   'P 1'
#
loop_
_entity.id
_entity.type
_entity.pdbx_description
1 polymer ?
#
loop_
_entity_poly.entity_id
_entity_poly.type
_entity_poly.pdbx_seq_one_letter_code
_entity_poly.pdbx_strand_id
1 'polypeptide(L)'
;MFNIRYIRKTLITRTQGMKITPDGFKGHVFEVSLADLQNDEVAAREFKLITEDVQAKNCLTDFHGIDLTNNKMCSMVKNGRP
;
A
#
# COMPACT_ATOMS: atom_id res chain seq x y z
N MET A 1 -0.67 13.33 5.70
CA MET A 1 0.11 12.59 6.72
C MET A 1 -0.84 11.64 7.43
N PHE A 2 -0.56 10.33 7.43
CA PHE A 2 -1.43 9.33 8.08
C PHE A 2 -1.17 9.25 9.59
N ASN A 3 -2.19 8.86 10.36
CA ASN A 3 -2.10 8.74 11.81
C ASN A 3 -1.37 7.44 12.19
N ILE A 4 -1.73 6.33 11.54
CA ILE A 4 -1.04 5.06 11.67
C ILE A 4 0.14 5.03 10.70
N ARG A 5 1.34 4.75 11.24
CA ARG A 5 2.60 4.69 10.48
C ARG A 5 3.14 3.28 10.27
N TYR A 6 2.66 2.32 11.06
CA TYR A 6 3.07 0.92 10.97
C TYR A 6 1.90 0.10 10.48
N ILE A 7 1.98 -0.35 9.24
CA ILE A 7 0.86 -0.99 8.54
C ILE A 7 1.01 -2.51 8.63
N ARG A 8 2.13 -3.03 8.11
CA ARG A 8 2.36 -4.48 8.00
C ARG A 8 3.84 -4.81 8.05
N LYS A 9 4.13 -6.05 8.44
CA LYS A 9 5.44 -6.68 8.30
C LYS A 9 5.44 -7.55 7.04
N THR A 10 6.43 -7.33 6.18
CA THR A 10 6.63 -8.14 4.97
C THR A 10 7.88 -9.00 5.16
N LEU A 11 7.74 -10.30 4.94
CA LEU A 11 8.86 -11.23 4.96
C LEU A 11 9.61 -11.14 3.63
N ILE A 12 10.93 -11.01 3.71
CA ILE A 12 11.82 -10.91 2.55
C ILE A 12 12.92 -11.97 2.64
N THR A 13 13.42 -12.41 1.50
CA THR A 13 14.56 -13.35 1.43
C THR A 13 15.83 -12.68 1.95
N ARG A 14 16.70 -13.42 2.64
CA ARG A 14 17.99 -12.88 3.08
C ARG A 14 18.93 -12.70 1.89
N THR A 15 19.78 -11.67 1.94
CA THR A 15 20.84 -11.42 0.96
C THR A 15 21.67 -12.68 0.76
N GLN A 16 21.85 -13.10 -0.50
CA GLN A 16 22.65 -14.26 -0.88
C GLN A 16 23.59 -13.89 -2.02
N GLY A 17 24.90 -14.11 -1.81
CA GLY A 17 25.92 -13.71 -2.76
C GLY A 17 25.89 -12.19 -3.02
N MET A 18 25.91 -11.80 -4.29
CA MET A 18 25.84 -10.39 -4.72
C MET A 18 24.41 -9.83 -4.79
N LYS A 19 23.37 -10.66 -4.56
CA LYS A 19 21.98 -10.20 -4.61
C LYS A 19 21.58 -9.58 -3.27
N ILE A 20 21.62 -8.25 -3.21
CA ILE A 20 21.21 -7.48 -2.04
C ILE A 20 19.68 -7.36 -1.98
N THR A 21 19.08 -7.92 -0.92
CA THR A 21 17.62 -7.85 -0.71
C THR A 21 17.04 -6.43 -0.67
N PRO A 22 17.63 -5.43 0.02
CA PRO A 22 16.99 -4.12 0.14
C PRO A 22 16.79 -3.44 -1.22
N ASP A 23 17.72 -3.61 -2.16
CA ASP A 23 17.62 -3.08 -3.53
C ASP A 23 16.49 -3.76 -4.31
N GLY A 24 16.39 -5.09 -4.22
CA GLY A 24 15.30 -5.85 -4.84
C GLY A 24 13.92 -5.62 -4.23
N PHE A 25 13.84 -4.95 -3.07
CA PHE A 25 12.58 -4.63 -2.40
C PHE A 25 12.14 -3.18 -2.62
N LYS A 26 13.04 -2.29 -3.04
CA LYS A 26 12.69 -0.93 -3.48
C LYS A 26 11.78 -1.02 -4.70
N GLY A 27 10.81 -0.11 -4.78
CA GLY A 27 9.80 -0.11 -5.83
C GLY A 27 8.61 -1.05 -5.58
N HIS A 28 8.62 -1.84 -4.49
CA HIS A 28 7.46 -2.67 -4.14
C HIS A 28 6.28 -1.77 -3.71
N VAL A 29 5.13 -1.97 -4.34
CA VAL A 29 3.89 -1.23 -4.06
C VAL A 29 2.99 -2.05 -3.13
N PHE A 30 2.49 -1.40 -2.08
CA PHE A 30 1.54 -1.96 -1.13
C PHE A 30 0.19 -1.27 -1.28
N GLU A 31 -0.88 -2.07 -1.36
CA GLU A 31 -2.25 -1.59 -1.32
C GLU A 31 -2.79 -1.70 0.10
N VAL A 32 -3.25 -0.57 0.64
CA VAL A 32 -3.66 -0.45 2.05
C VAL A 32 -4.95 0.36 2.12
N SER A 33 -5.96 -0.13 2.82
CA SER A 33 -7.20 0.61 3.00
C SER A 33 -6.99 1.87 3.86
N LEU A 34 -7.70 2.95 3.53
CA LEU A 34 -7.69 4.17 4.33
C LEU A 34 -8.12 3.95 5.79
N ALA A 35 -9.01 2.98 6.02
CA ALA A 35 -9.46 2.62 7.35
C ALA A 35 -8.29 2.15 8.23
N ASP A 36 -7.32 1.44 7.66
CA ASP A 36 -6.14 0.96 8.38
C ASP A 36 -5.11 2.08 8.65
N LEU A 37 -5.15 3.16 7.86
CA LEU A 37 -4.23 4.29 7.98
C LEU A 37 -4.73 5.40 8.92
N GLN A 38 -6.05 5.55 9.05
CA GLN A 38 -6.67 6.65 9.82
C GLN A 38 -7.72 6.20 10.85
N ASN A 39 -8.09 4.92 10.92
CA ASN A 39 -9.26 4.43 11.69
C ASN A 39 -10.58 5.12 11.30
N ASP A 40 -10.71 5.55 10.04
CA ASP A 40 -11.90 6.21 9.52
C ASP A 40 -12.84 5.21 8.82
N GLU A 41 -14.15 5.48 8.88
CA GLU A 41 -15.20 4.64 8.26
C GLU A 41 -15.17 4.66 6.72
N VAL A 42 -14.33 5.49 6.09
CA VAL A 42 -14.21 5.58 4.62
C VAL A 42 -13.34 4.44 4.09
N ALA A 43 -13.74 3.20 4.35
CA ALA A 43 -13.06 1.97 3.96
C ALA A 43 -13.05 1.70 2.45
N ALA A 44 -13.76 2.51 1.66
CA ALA A 44 -13.90 2.32 0.23
C ALA A 44 -12.72 2.84 -0.60
N ARG A 45 -11.73 3.50 0.03
CA ARG A 45 -10.53 4.02 -0.64
C ARG A 45 -9.31 3.17 -0.26
N GLU A 46 -8.54 2.77 -1.26
CA GLU A 46 -7.29 2.03 -1.12
C GLU A 46 -6.13 2.93 -1.54
N PHE A 47 -5.10 3.00 -0.72
CA PHE A 47 -3.87 3.74 -0.99
C PHE A 47 -2.81 2.78 -1.50
N LYS A 48 -2.14 3.17 -2.58
CA LYS A 48 -0.95 2.52 -3.11
C LYS A 48 0.26 3.24 -2.55
N LEU A 49 1.10 2.52 -1.80
CA LEU A 49 2.31 3.02 -1.17
C LEU A 49 3.53 2.32 -1.76
N ILE A 50 4.47 3.07 -2.33
CA ILE A 50 5.68 2.50 -2.93
C ILE A 50 6.84 2.55 -1.94
N THR A 51 7.66 1.50 -1.88
CA THR A 51 8.86 1.48 -1.03
C THR A 51 9.98 2.26 -1.72
N GLU A 52 10.38 3.39 -1.16
CA GLU A 52 11.50 4.20 -1.67
C GLU A 52 12.84 3.79 -1.06
N ASP A 53 12.83 3.46 0.24
CA ASP A 53 14.05 3.14 0.96
C ASP A 53 13.85 2.07 2.03
N VAL A 54 14.92 1.31 2.32
CA VAL A 54 14.93 0.26 3.34
C VAL A 54 16.04 0.56 4.33
N GLN A 55 15.67 1.03 5.52
CA GLN A 55 16.58 1.36 6.60
C GLN A 55 16.56 0.25 7.64
N ALA A 56 17.59 -0.58 7.62
CA ALA A 56 17.73 -1.76 8.48
C ALA A 56 16.50 -2.71 8.40
N LYS A 57 15.50 -2.51 9.27
CA LYS A 57 14.26 -3.30 9.30
C LYS A 57 13.01 -2.50 8.97
N ASN A 58 13.14 -1.21 8.70
CA ASN A 58 12.06 -0.29 8.39
C ASN A 58 12.05 -0.01 6.89
N CYS A 59 10.88 -0.16 6.27
CA CYS A 59 10.67 0.24 4.88
C CYS A 59 10.00 1.61 4.90
N LEU A 60 10.65 2.60 4.29
CA LEU A 60 10.08 3.92 4.10
C LEU A 60 9.29 3.90 2.80
N THR A 61 8.01 4.24 2.91
CA THR A 61 7.09 4.24 1.78
C THR A 61 6.58 5.63 1.49
N ASP A 62 6.45 5.94 0.21
CA ASP A 62 5.84 7.17 -0.28
C ASP A 62 4.53 6.88 -1.04
N PHE A 63 3.82 7.94 -1.41
CA PHE A 63 2.55 7.85 -2.09
C PHE A 63 2.73 7.48 -3.56
N HIS A 64 2.08 6.40 -3.97
CA HIS A 64 2.07 5.96 -5.38
C HIS A 64 0.73 6.24 -6.07
N GLY A 65 -0.39 6.12 -5.35
CA GLY A 65 -1.71 6.34 -5.93
C GLY A 65 -2.86 6.08 -4.95
N ILE A 66 -4.08 6.37 -5.41
CA ILE A 66 -5.33 6.04 -4.71
C ILE A 66 -6.24 5.32 -5.68
N ASP A 67 -6.88 4.26 -5.21
CA ASP A 67 -7.91 3.54 -5.92
C ASP A 67 -9.18 3.42 -5.07
N LEU A 68 -10.28 3.04 -5.71
CA LEU A 68 -11.50 2.66 -5.01
C LEU A 68 -11.55 1.13 -4.91
N THR A 69 -12.09 0.62 -3.81
CA THR A 69 -12.32 -0.82 -3.70
C THR A 69 -13.21 -1.29 -4.84
N ASN A 70 -12.91 -2.47 -5.39
CA ASN A 70 -13.68 -3.06 -6.49
C ASN A 70 -15.19 -3.11 -6.20
N ASN A 71 -15.57 -3.40 -4.95
CA ASN A 71 -16.96 -3.37 -4.50
C ASN A 71 -17.60 -1.99 -4.68
N LYS A 72 -16.89 -0.92 -4.29
CA LYS A 72 -17.41 0.44 -4.44
C LYS A 72 -17.48 0.85 -5.90
N MET A 73 -16.45 0.53 -6.69
CA MET A 73 -16.44 0.82 -8.12
C MET A 73 -17.63 0.16 -8.83
N CYS A 74 -17.88 -1.12 -8.56
CA CYS A 74 -19.02 -1.85 -9.13
C CYS A 74 -20.37 -1.30 -8.65
N SER A 75 -20.51 -0.93 -7.37
CA SER A 75 -21.72 -0.30 -6.82
C SER A 75 -22.05 1.05 -7.45
N MET A 76 -21.05 1.77 -7.96
CA MET A 76 -21.27 3.05 -8.65
C MET A 76 -21.76 2.88 -10.09
N VAL A 77 -21.56 1.69 -10.68
CA VAL A 77 -22.13 1.36 -11.98
C VAL A 77 -23.62 1.08 -11.80
N LYS A 78 -24.45 2.02 -12.28
CA LYS A 78 -25.90 1.83 -12.37
C LYS A 78 -26.26 1.43 -13.79
N ASN A 79 -26.89 0.28 -13.95
CA ASN A 79 -27.52 -0.11 -15.22
C ASN A 79 -28.71 0.83 -15.45
N GLY A 80 -28.56 1.76 -16.41
CA GLY A 80 -29.62 2.68 -16.80
C GLY A 80 -29.76 3.87 -15.84
N ARG A 81 -29.02 4.95 -16.10
CA ARG A 81 -29.70 6.26 -16.17
C ARG A 81 -30.47 6.26 -17.49
N PRO A 82 -31.63 6.94 -17.63
CA PRO A 82 -32.33 6.98 -18.90
C PRO A 82 -31.39 7.35 -20.06
#